data_AF-F3CHB4-F1
#
_entry.id   AF-F3CHB4-F1
#
_cell.length_a   1.000
_cell.length_b   1.000
_cell.length_c   1.000
_cell.angle_alpha   90.00
_cell.angle_beta   90.00
_cell.angle_gamma   90.00
#
_symmetry.space_group_name_H-M   'P 1'
#
loop_
_entity.id
_entity.type
_entity.pdbx_description
1 polymer ?
#
loop_
_entity_poly.entity_id
_entity_poly.type
_entity_poly.pdbx_seq_one_letter_code
_entity_poly.pdbx_strand_id
1 'polypeptide(L)' 'QFNLRMQKGNVVTLIGSSGSGKTTLLRCVNLLEEFQGGHIRLEGQDIGYSDVDGKR' A
#
# COMPACT_ATOMS: atom_id res chain seq x y z
N GLN A 1 7.53 9.28 3.96
CA GLN A 1 6.78 8.40 4.88
C GLN A 1 5.30 8.68 4.68
N PHE A 2 4.49 7.67 4.34
CA PHE A 2 3.07 7.81 3.96
C PHE A 2 2.23 6.85 4.80
N ASN A 3 1.06 7.30 5.27
CA ASN A 3 0.11 6.48 6.01
C ASN A 3 -1.31 6.78 5.53
N LEU A 4 -2.11 5.74 5.30
CA LEU A 4 -3.52 5.85 4.94
C LEU A 4 -4.30 4.76 5.65
N ARG A 5 -5.43 5.12 6.25
CA ARG A 5 -6.38 4.19 6.86
C ARG A 5 -7.76 4.46 6.31
N MET A 6 -8.46 3.40 5.92
CA MET A 6 -9.81 3.47 5.37
C MET A 6 -10.71 2.50 6.10
N GLN A 7 -12.01 2.78 6.08
CA GLN A 7 -13.07 1.92 6.57
C GLN A 7 -13.88 1.36 5.39
N LYS A 8 -14.56 0.24 5.62
CA LYS A 8 -15.48 -0.33 4.63
C LYS A 8 -16.52 0.71 4.20
N GLY A 9 -16.72 0.85 2.89
CA GLY A 9 -17.63 1.83 2.31
C GLY A 9 -17.05 3.24 2.09
N ASN A 10 -15.78 3.49 2.46
CA ASN A 10 -15.12 4.75 2.09
C ASN A 10 -14.89 4.81 0.57
N VAL A 11 -15.31 5.92 -0.02
CA VAL A 11 -14.93 6.32 -1.38
C VAL A 11 -13.90 7.44 -1.25
N VAL A 12 -12.72 7.25 -1.85
CA VAL A 12 -11.58 8.16 -1.72
C VAL A 12 -10.95 8.46 -3.06
N THR A 13 -10.33 9.63 -3.16
CA THR A 13 -9.56 10.07 -4.33
C THR A 13 -8.13 10.38 -3.90
N LEU A 14 -7.16 9.93 -4.70
CA LEU A 14 -5.74 10.27 -4.54
C LEU A 14 -5.38 11.42 -5.49
N ILE A 15 -4.97 12.57 -4.94
CA ILE A 15 -4.61 13.78 -5.71
C ILE A 15 -3.14 14.15 -5.43
N GLY A 16 -2.45 14.62 -6.47
CA GLY A 16 -1.05 15.04 -6.40
C GLY A 16 -0.48 15.31 -7.78
N SER A 17 0.67 15.99 -7.87
CA SER A 17 1.37 16.28 -9.13
C SER A 17 1.72 15.03 -9.93
N SER A 18 1.99 15.16 -11.23
CA SER A 18 2.55 14.06 -12.01
C SER A 18 3.87 13.59 -11.38
N GLY A 19 4.10 12.27 -11.33
CA GLY A 19 5.28 11.69 -10.69
C GLY A 19 5.23 11.57 -9.17
N SER A 20 4.18 12.05 -8.49
CA SER A 20 4.07 11.97 -7.03
C SER A 20 3.86 10.55 -6.44
N GLY A 21 3.86 9.51 -7.28
CA GLY A 21 3.73 8.11 -6.84
C GLY A 21 2.29 7.58 -6.69
N LYS A 22 1.24 8.28 -7.15
CA LYS A 22 -0.16 7.83 -7.04
C LYS A 22 -0.40 6.45 -7.69
N THR A 23 0.05 6.30 -8.94
CA THR A 23 -0.10 5.04 -9.68
C THR A 23 0.72 3.92 -9.04
N THR A 24 1.96 4.22 -8.62
CA THR A 24 2.81 3.29 -7.87
C THR A 24 2.12 2.83 -6.59
N LEU A 25 1.54 3.73 -5.79
CA LEU A 25 0.80 3.36 -4.58
C LEU A 25 -0.37 2.40 -4.89
N LEU A 26 -1.17 2.70 -5.91
CA LEU A 26 -2.28 1.82 -6.32
C LEU A 26 -1.78 0.46 -6.83
N ARG A 27 -0.63 0.41 -7.49
CA ARG A 27 0.01 -0.86 -7.89
C ARG A 27 0.50 -1.65 -6.69
N CYS A 28 1.13 -1.01 -5.70
CA CYS A 28 1.54 -1.66 -4.46
C CYS A 28 0.34 -2.22 -3.67
N VAL A 29 -0.77 -1.47 -3.57
CA VAL A 29 -2.00 -1.94 -2.91
C VAL A 29 -2.60 -3.16 -3.62
N ASN A 30 -2.55 -3.19 -4.95
CA ASN A 30 -2.98 -4.33 -5.76
C ASN A 30 -1.91 -5.44 -5.88
N LEU A 31 -0.79 -5.34 -5.16
CA LEU A 31 0.32 -6.29 -5.20
C LEU A 31 0.93 -6.50 -6.61
N LEU A 32 0.84 -5.48 -7.46
CA LEU A 32 1.41 -5.45 -8.82
C LEU A 32 2.82 -4.84 -8.86
N GLU A 33 3.30 -4.37 -7.71
CA GLU A 33 4.60 -3.75 -7.53
C GLU A 33 5.05 -3.93 -6.08
N GLU A 34 6.33 -4.23 -5.86
CA GLU A 34 6.90 -4.37 -4.52
C GLU A 34 7.09 -3.00 -3.84
N PHE A 35 6.78 -2.90 -2.55
CA PHE A 35 7.11 -1.73 -1.74
C PHE A 35 8.40 -1.98 -0.93
N GLN A 36 9.24 -0.95 -0.80
CA GLN A 36 10.55 -1.10 -0.13
C GLN A 36 10.47 -1.13 1.40
N GLY A 37 9.32 -0.81 1.99
CA GLY A 37 9.12 -0.86 3.44
C GLY A 37 7.72 -0.43 3.89
N GLY A 38 7.43 -0.68 5.16
CA GLY A 38 6.10 -0.50 5.72
C GLY A 38 5.26 -1.78 5.64
N HIS A 39 3.95 -1.65 5.76
CA HIS A 39 3.01 -2.76 5.71
C HIS A 39 1.67 -2.30 5.14
N ILE A 40 0.99 -3.18 4.43
CA ILE A 40 -0.38 -2.98 3.94
C ILE A 40 -1.25 -4.00 4.66
N ARG A 41 -2.34 -3.56 5.28
CA ARG A 41 -3.29 -4.43 5.98
C ARG A 41 -4.68 -4.35 5.38
N LEU A 42 -5.27 -5.52 5.12
CA LEU A 42 -6.68 -5.67 4.75
C LEU A 42 -7.39 -6.44 5.86
N GLU A 43 -8.47 -5.87 6.41
CA GLU A 43 -9.23 -6.47 7.52
C GLU A 43 -8.35 -6.88 8.73
N GLY A 44 -7.26 -6.13 8.96
CA GLY A 44 -6.33 -6.38 10.06
C GLY A 44 -5.24 -7.42 9.76
N GLN A 45 -5.26 -8.07 8.59
CA GLN A 45 -4.25 -9.01 8.16
C GLN A 45 -3.24 -8.33 7.23
N ASP A 46 -1.95 -8.58 7.43
CA ASP A 46 -0.91 -8.11 6.51
C ASP A 46 -1.08 -8.79 5.15
N ILE A 47 -0.99 -8.00 4.08
CA ILE A 47 -1.07 -8.48 2.69
C ILE A 47 0.19 -8.09 1.93
N GLY A 48 0.58 -8.95 0.99
CA GLY A 48 1.79 -8.79 0.20
C GLY A 48 2.99 -9.50 0.83
N TYR A 49 4.17 -8.90 0.69
CA TYR A 49 5.42 -9.48 1.13
C TYR A 49 5.63 -9.17 2.62
N SER A 50 5.86 -10.22 3.40
CA SER A 50 6.23 -10.13 4.80
C SER A 50 7.65 -10.66 4.95
N ASP A 51 8.54 -9.85 5.53
CA ASP A 51 9.86 -10.31 5.98
C ASP A 51 9.64 -11.33 7.11
N VAL A 52 9.79 -12.62 6.80
CA VAL A 52 9.80 -13.68 7.81
C VAL A 52 11.25 -14.12 7.96
N ASP A 53 11.83 -13.88 9.14
CA ASP A 53 13.20 -14.28 9.48
C ASP A 53 14.30 -13.77 8.52
N GLY A 54 14.15 -12.53 8.04
CA GLY A 54 15.14 -11.87 7.17
C GLY A 54 15.22 -12.46 5.75
N LYS A 55 14.20 -13.24 5.35
CA LYS A 55 13.96 -13.64 3.97
C LYS A 55 12.61 -13.11 3.53
N ARG A 56 12.66 -12.52 2.33
CA ARG A 56 11.48 -12.12 1.55
C ARG A 56 10.68 -13.34 1.11
#